data_AF-A0A1D8TV65-F1
#
_entry.id   AF-A0A1D8TV65-F1
#
_cell.length_a   1.000
_cell.length_b   1.000
_cell.length_c   1.000
_cell.angle_alpha   90.00
_cell.angle_beta   90.00
_cell.angle_gamma   90.00
#
_symmetry.space_group_name_H-M   'P 1'
#
loop_
_entity.id
_entity.type
_entity.pdbx_description
1 polymer ?
#
loop_
_entity_poly.entity_id
_entity_poly.type
_entity_poly.pdbx_seq_one_letter_code
_entity_poly.pdbx_strand_id
1 'polypeptide(L)'
;MLEVVGRKEGDWIRPEEIKNFPTTDLLAIDKLWRKYSSDKFGFSIQNKIYIDNKQSVDKLSRQDSGIISNESVEFVKRVGWQMDSYKDLIFDITQAPLGHLPGCWAFRFFGFGWYLMSHKGI
;
A
#
# COMPACT_ATOMS: atom_id res chain seq x y z
N MET A 1 -11.15 -3.84 -7.75
CA MET A 1 -11.00 -4.44 -6.40
C MET A 1 -12.33 -4.50 -5.65
N LEU A 2 -13.13 -3.41 -5.53
CA LEU A 2 -14.46 -3.46 -4.89
C LEU A 2 -15.37 -4.55 -5.48
N GLU A 3 -15.43 -4.63 -6.82
CA GLU A 3 -16.20 -5.65 -7.53
C GLU A 3 -15.82 -7.09 -7.15
N VAL A 4 -14.51 -7.37 -7.00
CA VAL A 4 -13.98 -8.70 -6.64
C VAL A 4 -14.50 -9.15 -5.27
N VAL A 5 -14.74 -8.21 -4.35
CA VAL A 5 -15.29 -8.48 -3.02
C VAL A 5 -16.81 -8.23 -2.94
N GLY A 6 -17.49 -8.08 -4.09
CA GLY A 6 -18.94 -7.90 -4.14
C GLY A 6 -19.44 -6.54 -3.67
N ARG A 7 -18.58 -5.52 -3.61
CA ARG A 7 -18.93 -4.15 -3.20
C ARG A 7 -19.21 -3.24 -4.38
N LYS A 8 -20.04 -2.22 -4.12
CA LYS A 8 -20.44 -1.21 -5.10
C LYS A 8 -19.46 -0.04 -5.11
N GLU A 9 -19.47 0.73 -6.19
CA GLU A 9 -18.77 2.01 -6.29
C GLU A 9 -19.17 2.94 -5.12
N GLY A 10 -18.18 3.65 -4.56
CA GLY A 10 -18.35 4.52 -3.40
C GLY A 10 -18.29 3.84 -2.04
N ASP A 11 -18.21 2.50 -1.98
CA ASP A 11 -17.93 1.75 -0.75
C ASP A 11 -16.42 1.50 -0.55
N TRP A 12 -16.05 0.87 0.56
CA TRP A 12 -14.68 0.61 0.99
C TRP A 12 -14.46 -0.88 1.25
N ILE A 13 -13.30 -1.41 0.89
CA ILE A 13 -12.95 -2.81 1.21
C ILE A 13 -12.67 -2.90 2.71
N ARG A 14 -13.26 -3.90 3.37
CA ARG A 14 -13.07 -4.15 4.80
C ARG A 14 -11.78 -4.94 5.06
N PRO A 15 -11.21 -4.88 6.27
CA PRO A 15 -9.97 -5.59 6.61
C PRO A 15 -10.01 -7.09 6.32
N GLU A 16 -11.10 -7.75 6.69
CA GLU A 16 -11.32 -9.19 6.47
C GLU A 16 -11.41 -9.55 4.98
N GLU A 17 -11.88 -8.64 4.14
CA GLU A 17 -11.97 -8.83 2.70
C GLU A 17 -10.61 -8.64 2.03
N ILE A 18 -9.80 -7.66 2.47
CA ILE A 18 -8.40 -7.53 2.02
C ILE A 18 -7.62 -8.79 2.39
N LYS A 19 -7.78 -9.30 3.61
CA LYS A 19 -7.07 -10.49 4.11
C LYS A 19 -7.39 -11.75 3.31
N ASN A 20 -8.60 -11.84 2.78
CA ASN A 20 -9.08 -12.98 1.99
C ASN A 20 -9.17 -12.64 0.49
N PHE A 21 -8.60 -11.53 0.05
CA PHE A 21 -8.71 -11.09 -1.32
C PHE A 21 -8.01 -12.11 -2.23
N PRO A 22 -8.62 -12.52 -3.36
CA PRO A 22 -8.02 -13.52 -4.23
C PRO A 22 -6.61 -13.12 -4.68
N THR A 23 -5.62 -13.96 -4.34
CA THR A 23 -4.21 -13.73 -4.70
C THR A 23 -4.02 -13.60 -6.22
N THR A 24 -4.76 -14.38 -7.01
CA THR A 24 -4.68 -14.32 -8.48
C THR A 24 -5.04 -12.94 -9.01
N ASP A 25 -6.10 -12.33 -8.49
CA ASP A 25 -6.55 -10.98 -8.87
C ASP A 25 -5.56 -9.91 -8.39
N LEU A 26 -5.04 -10.00 -7.16
CA LEU A 26 -3.99 -9.09 -6.67
C LEU A 26 -2.74 -9.14 -7.55
N LEU A 27 -2.27 -10.34 -7.89
CA LEU A 27 -1.11 -10.53 -8.75
C LEU A 27 -1.36 -10.04 -10.17
N ALA A 28 -2.58 -10.19 -10.70
CA ALA A 28 -2.94 -9.65 -12.00
C ALA A 28 -2.84 -8.11 -12.01
N ILE A 29 -3.40 -7.45 -10.99
CA ILE A 29 -3.32 -6.00 -10.83
C ILE A 29 -1.86 -5.54 -10.66
N ASP A 30 -1.09 -6.21 -9.80
CA ASP A 30 0.32 -5.90 -9.58
C ASP A 30 1.15 -6.01 -10.87
N LYS A 31 0.97 -7.09 -11.64
CA LYS A 31 1.65 -7.28 -12.93
C LYS A 31 1.34 -6.18 -13.93
N LEU A 32 0.10 -5.68 -13.97
CA LEU A 32 -0.27 -4.57 -14.85
C LEU A 32 0.44 -3.28 -14.41
N TRP A 33 0.40 -2.95 -13.12
CA TRP A 33 1.10 -1.77 -12.60
C TRP A 33 2.59 -1.81 -12.92
N ARG A 34 3.23 -2.93 -12.65
CA ARG A 34 4.66 -3.10 -12.91
C ARG A 34 5.00 -3.01 -14.39
N LYS A 35 4.26 -3.70 -15.25
CA LYS A 35 4.51 -3.73 -16.69
C LYS A 35 4.44 -2.33 -17.31
N TYR A 36 3.44 -1.54 -16.94
CA TYR A 36 3.20 -0.23 -17.55
C TYR A 36 3.88 0.93 -16.82
N SER A 37 4.59 0.66 -15.73
CA SER A 37 5.39 1.65 -15.00
C SER A 37 6.89 1.35 -15.03
N SER A 38 7.32 0.35 -15.81
CA SER A 38 8.71 -0.15 -15.80
C SER A 38 9.18 -0.52 -14.39
N ASP A 39 8.39 -1.36 -13.70
CA ASP A 39 8.61 -1.82 -12.33
C ASP A 39 8.66 -0.72 -11.26
N LYS A 40 8.18 0.50 -11.58
CA LYS A 40 8.14 1.61 -10.63
C LYS A 40 6.98 1.53 -9.64
N PHE A 41 5.85 0.97 -10.07
CA PHE A 41 4.59 0.90 -9.32
C PHE A 41 4.12 -0.55 -9.17
N GLY A 42 3.30 -0.79 -8.15
CA GLY A 42 2.76 -2.12 -7.85
C GLY A 42 2.71 -2.39 -6.34
N PHE A 43 1.81 -3.30 -5.95
CA PHE A 43 1.70 -3.73 -4.57
C PHE A 43 2.94 -4.50 -4.10
N SER A 44 3.61 -5.25 -4.98
CA SER A 44 4.86 -5.95 -4.64
C SER A 44 6.02 -4.97 -4.43
N ILE A 45 6.04 -3.86 -5.17
CA ILE A 45 6.99 -2.76 -4.95
C ILE A 45 6.73 -2.09 -3.59
N GLN A 46 5.46 -1.80 -3.27
CA GLN A 46 5.06 -1.26 -1.97
C GLN A 46 5.40 -2.21 -0.81
N ASN A 47 5.11 -3.50 -0.95
CA ASN A 47 5.43 -4.53 0.04
C ASN A 47 6.94 -4.59 0.31
N LYS A 48 7.77 -4.57 -0.75
CA LYS A 48 9.23 -4.53 -0.61
C LYS A 48 9.69 -3.31 0.19
N ILE A 49 9.20 -2.11 -0.14
CA ILE A 49 9.53 -0.87 0.59
C ILE A 49 9.09 -1.00 2.07
N TYR A 50 7.92 -1.57 2.33
CA TYR A 50 7.41 -1.78 3.68
C TYR A 50 8.28 -2.74 4.49
N ILE A 51 8.70 -3.88 3.92
CA ILE A 51 9.59 -4.86 4.56
C ILE A 51 10.97 -4.25 4.86
N ASP A 52 11.56 -3.56 3.87
CA ASP A 52 12.87 -2.91 4.01
C ASP A 52 12.86 -1.85 5.13
N ASN A 53 11.73 -1.14 5.27
CA ASN A 53 11.52 -0.18 6.36
C ASN A 53 11.42 -0.88 7.72
N LYS A 54 10.63 -1.96 7.82
CA LYS A 54 10.46 -2.72 9.06
C LYS A 54 11.79 -3.28 9.59
N GLN A 55 12.60 -3.86 8.70
CA GLN A 55 13.93 -4.37 9.06
C GLN A 55 14.88 -3.28 9.58
N SER A 56 14.66 -2.03 9.17
CA SER A 56 15.44 -0.88 9.60
C SER A 56 14.99 -0.36 10.97
N VAL A 57 13.68 -0.41 11.28
CA VAL A 57 13.11 0.03 12.56
C VAL A 57 13.23 -1.03 13.66
N ASP A 58 13.14 -2.32 13.35
CA ASP A 58 13.38 -3.42 14.30
C ASP A 58 14.79 -3.34 14.93
N LYS A 59 15.74 -2.65 14.28
CA LYS A 59 17.10 -2.39 14.81
C LYS A 59 17.16 -1.21 15.80
N LEU A 60 16.13 -0.37 15.91
CA LEU A 60 16.18 0.95 16.57
C LEU A 60 15.30 1.11 17.82
N SER A 61 14.61 0.07 18.29
CA SER A 61 13.92 -0.09 19.60
C SER A 61 12.40 -0.32 19.52
N ARG A 62 11.95 -1.28 20.34
CA ARG A 62 10.55 -1.58 20.66
C ARG A 62 10.10 -0.69 21.82
N GLN A 63 9.67 0.52 21.51
CA GLN A 63 8.86 1.32 22.41
C GLN A 63 8.07 2.28 21.53
N ASP A 64 6.83 1.89 21.21
CA ASP A 64 5.68 2.79 21.30
C ASP A 64 4.40 2.08 20.89
N SER A 65 3.50 2.00 21.87
CA SER A 65 2.14 1.51 21.75
C SER A 65 1.23 2.70 21.42
N GLY A 66 0.95 2.97 20.15
CA GLY A 66 -0.02 4.02 19.81
C GLY A 66 -0.17 4.40 18.33
N ILE A 67 -1.22 3.85 17.71
CA ILE A 67 -2.00 4.38 16.57
C ILE A 67 -1.33 4.46 15.19
N ILE A 68 -0.04 4.75 15.03
CA ILE A 68 0.69 4.58 13.76
C ILE A 68 2.15 4.26 14.14
N SER A 69 2.66 3.06 13.83
CA SER A 69 4.07 2.74 14.12
C SER A 69 4.98 3.68 13.32
N ASN A 70 6.16 4.03 13.87
CA ASN A 70 7.17 4.81 13.14
C ASN A 70 7.50 4.22 11.76
N GLU A 71 7.39 2.90 11.62
CA GLU A 71 7.51 2.14 10.36
C GLU A 71 6.49 2.59 9.31
N SER A 72 5.25 2.81 9.73
CA SER A 72 4.14 3.21 8.86
C SER A 72 4.31 4.65 8.38
N VAL A 73 4.83 5.54 9.24
CA VAL A 73 5.13 6.94 8.87
C VAL A 73 6.24 7.01 7.81
N GLU A 74 7.33 6.28 8.02
CA GLU A 74 8.45 6.26 7.07
C GLU A 74 8.07 5.59 5.76
N PHE A 75 7.25 4.53 5.80
CA PHE A 75 6.68 3.93 4.58
C PHE A 75 5.86 4.95 3.79
N VAL A 76 4.89 5.62 4.43
CA VAL A 76 4.05 6.65 3.82
C VAL A 76 4.89 7.76 3.19
N LYS A 77 5.98 8.18 3.84
CA LYS A 77 6.91 9.15 3.29
C LYS A 77 7.62 8.65 2.04
N ARG A 78 8.15 7.42 2.05
CA ARG A 78 8.90 6.85 0.92
C ARG A 78 8.05 6.66 -0.33
N VAL A 79 6.81 6.21 -0.16
CA VAL A 79 5.87 6.08 -1.28
C VAL A 79 5.20 7.40 -1.65
N GLY A 80 5.47 8.50 -0.93
CA GLY A 80 4.96 9.83 -1.24
C GLY A 80 3.48 10.04 -0.92
N TRP A 81 2.94 9.38 0.10
CA TRP A 81 1.53 9.51 0.53
C TRP A 81 1.33 10.53 1.64
N GLN A 82 2.21 11.54 1.72
CA GLN A 82 2.07 12.70 2.59
C GLN A 82 1.15 13.75 1.95
N MET A 83 -0.10 13.36 1.70
CA MET A 83 -1.05 14.14 0.92
C MET A 83 -2.37 14.34 1.68
N ASP A 84 -3.08 15.41 1.31
CA ASP A 84 -4.33 15.82 1.95
C ASP A 84 -5.55 15.31 1.17
N SER A 85 -5.41 15.09 -0.15
CA SER A 85 -6.47 14.61 -1.03
C SER A 85 -5.97 13.61 -2.08
N TYR A 86 -6.87 12.76 -2.59
CA TYR A 86 -6.57 11.85 -3.71
C TYR A 86 -6.10 12.62 -4.94
N LYS A 87 -6.58 13.87 -5.08
CA LYS A 87 -6.21 14.78 -6.17
C LYS A 87 -4.73 15.15 -6.17
N ASP A 88 -4.04 14.96 -5.05
CA ASP A 88 -2.62 15.28 -4.91
C ASP A 88 -1.71 14.15 -5.43
N LEU A 89 -2.28 12.99 -5.79
CA LEU A 89 -1.52 11.88 -6.36
C LEU A 89 -0.82 12.28 -7.66
N ILE A 90 0.45 11.87 -7.76
CA ILE A 90 1.29 12.12 -8.93
C ILE A 90 1.14 10.94 -9.88
N PHE A 91 0.40 11.12 -10.96
CA PHE A 91 0.21 10.09 -11.99
C PHE A 91 1.31 10.09 -13.06
N ASP A 92 2.15 11.13 -13.10
CA ASP A 92 3.31 11.17 -13.97
C ASP A 92 4.38 10.17 -13.51
N ILE A 93 4.70 9.20 -14.37
CA ILE A 93 5.64 8.13 -14.07
C ILE A 93 7.05 8.67 -13.79
N THR A 94 7.46 9.80 -14.37
CA THR A 94 8.79 10.37 -14.17
C THR A 94 8.91 11.09 -12.83
N GLN A 95 7.85 11.78 -12.40
CA GLN A 95 7.84 12.61 -11.19
C GLN A 95 7.45 11.83 -9.92
N ALA A 96 6.59 10.82 -10.03
CA ALA A 96 6.11 10.10 -8.86
C ALA A 96 7.23 9.32 -8.14
N PRO A 97 7.18 9.16 -6.81
CA PRO A 97 8.09 8.28 -6.07
C PRO A 97 7.94 6.79 -6.44
N LEU A 98 8.92 5.97 -6.05
CA LEU A 98 8.82 4.50 -6.18
C LEU A 98 7.67 3.97 -5.30
N GLY A 99 6.85 3.08 -5.84
CA GLY A 99 5.71 2.50 -5.13
C GLY A 99 4.55 3.47 -4.90
N HIS A 100 4.59 4.68 -5.46
CA HIS A 100 3.55 5.70 -5.25
C HIS A 100 2.15 5.24 -5.68
N LEU A 101 2.08 4.44 -6.75
CA LEU A 101 0.84 3.86 -7.24
C LEU A 101 0.88 2.32 -7.19
N PRO A 102 -0.28 1.66 -7.08
CA PRO A 102 -1.61 2.23 -6.84
C PRO A 102 -1.74 2.86 -5.43
N GLY A 103 -2.36 4.04 -5.34
CA GLY A 103 -2.53 4.75 -4.07
C GLY A 103 -3.50 4.03 -3.12
N CYS A 104 -3.10 3.83 -1.86
CA CYS A 104 -3.92 3.15 -0.86
C CYS A 104 -4.30 4.09 0.30
N TRP A 105 -5.48 4.69 0.22
CA TRP A 105 -6.00 5.61 1.24
C TRP A 105 -6.27 4.95 2.60
N ALA A 106 -6.45 3.63 2.62
CA ALA A 106 -6.64 2.85 3.84
C ALA A 106 -5.41 2.84 4.78
N PHE A 107 -4.22 3.19 4.26
CA PHE A 107 -3.00 3.32 5.08
C PHE A 107 -3.04 4.52 6.03
N ARG A 108 -3.57 5.67 5.59
CA ARG A 108 -3.49 6.93 6.37
C ARG A 108 -4.64 7.12 7.35
N PHE A 109 -5.85 6.63 7.02
CA PHE A 109 -7.06 6.98 7.78
C PHE A 109 -7.64 5.85 8.63
N PHE A 110 -7.36 4.58 8.30
CA PHE A 110 -8.07 3.45 8.89
C PHE A 110 -7.16 2.43 9.58
N GLY A 111 -5.84 2.60 9.58
CA GLY A 111 -4.92 1.71 10.30
C GLY A 111 -4.94 0.25 9.82
N PHE A 112 -5.48 0.00 8.62
CA PHE A 112 -5.69 -1.34 8.05
C PHE A 112 -4.94 -1.54 6.72
N GLY A 113 -4.22 -0.54 6.23
CA GLY A 113 -3.36 -0.68 5.06
C GLY A 113 -2.33 -1.81 5.19
N TRP A 114 -1.87 -2.10 6.41
CA TRP A 114 -0.93 -3.20 6.69
C TRP A 114 -1.47 -4.58 6.31
N TYR A 115 -2.80 -4.78 6.26
CA TYR A 115 -3.36 -6.07 5.81
C TYR A 115 -3.04 -6.36 4.36
N LEU A 116 -2.97 -5.32 3.51
CA LEU A 116 -2.59 -5.49 2.11
C LEU A 116 -1.10 -5.82 1.99
N MET A 117 -0.25 -5.10 2.73
CA MET A 117 1.20 -5.35 2.72
C MET A 117 1.59 -6.63 3.47
N SER A 118 0.70 -7.20 4.29
CA SER A 118 0.91 -8.49 4.95
C SER A 118 0.14 -9.63 4.26
N HIS A 119 -0.46 -9.37 3.10
CA HIS A 119 -1.21 -10.38 2.37
C HIS A 119 -0.26 -11.46 1.85
N LYS A 120 -0.60 -12.74 2.05
CA LYS A 120 0.27 -13.89 1.71
C LYS A 120 0.61 -14.04 0.22
N GLY A 121 0.01 -13.21 -0.63
CA GLY A 121 0.10 -13.28 -2.09
C GLY A 121 0.93 -12.18 -2.74
N ILE A 122 1.58 -11.33 -1.94
CA ILE A 122 2.39 -10.18 -2.37
C ILE A 122 3.70 -10.23 -1.58
#